data_AF-A0A6P3VIG5-F1
#
_entry.id   AF-A0A6P3VIG5-F1
#
_cell.length_a   1.000
_cell.length_b   1.000
_cell.length_c   1.000
_cell.angle_alpha   90.00
_cell.angle_beta   90.00
_cell.angle_gamma   90.00
#
_symmetry.space_group_name_H-M   'P 1'
#
loop_
_entity.id
_entity.type
_entity.pdbx_description
1 polymer ?
#
loop_
_entity_poly.entity_id
_entity_poly.type
_entity_poly.pdbx_seq_one_letter_code
_entity_poly.pdbx_strand_id
1 'polypeptide(L)'
;MRLLSRTAHSVLCTPKSLLPSGGARPFWGWLNAVFNKVDHERIKAVGPDRAAAEWLLRCGAKVRFQGFERWQHDYNGLPTGPLGRYKIQGIDATESCIMYRGFDHLDGLEHVEEVKLIRSIYIEDACLERLSKTQSLQESLRRLEIVSCGNVTDKGLIALHHLRNLEYLFLSDLPGVSEKETTVDRIQTSLPQLDIVLDLG
;
A
#
# COMPACT_ATOMS: atom_id res chain seq x y z
N MET A 1 -64.29 16.80 -48.58
CA MET A 1 -63.75 15.63 -47.84
C MET A 1 -62.24 15.75 -47.83
N ARG A 2 -61.65 15.93 -46.63
CA ARG A 2 -60.25 16.30 -46.42
C ARG A 2 -59.31 15.10 -46.58
N LEU A 3 -58.22 15.30 -47.31
CA LEU A 3 -57.12 14.35 -47.47
C LEU A 3 -56.36 14.18 -46.14
N LEU A 4 -56.14 12.93 -45.74
CA LEU A 4 -55.38 12.52 -44.57
C LEU A 4 -53.87 12.58 -44.89
N SER A 5 -53.16 13.53 -44.28
CA SER A 5 -51.69 13.51 -44.20
C SER A 5 -51.28 12.73 -42.95
N ARG A 6 -50.54 11.64 -43.13
CA ARG A 6 -49.91 10.86 -42.05
C ARG A 6 -48.45 11.30 -41.93
N THR A 7 -48.10 11.98 -40.85
CA THR A 7 -46.72 12.29 -40.47
C THR A 7 -46.10 11.11 -39.71
N ALA A 8 -44.96 10.62 -40.20
CA ALA A 8 -44.15 9.61 -39.55
C ALA A 8 -43.35 10.23 -38.39
N HIS A 9 -43.52 9.73 -37.18
CA HIS A 9 -42.65 10.05 -36.05
C HIS A 9 -41.45 9.09 -36.06
N SER A 10 -40.24 9.62 -36.27
CA SER A 10 -39.02 8.85 -36.09
C SER A 10 -38.74 8.67 -34.60
N VAL A 11 -38.57 7.41 -34.18
CA VAL A 11 -38.16 7.05 -32.83
C VAL A 11 -36.62 6.99 -32.82
N LEU A 12 -35.98 8.02 -32.28
CA LEU A 12 -34.55 8.00 -31.98
C LEU A 12 -34.32 7.18 -30.70
N CYS A 13 -33.95 5.91 -30.89
CA CYS A 13 -33.50 5.03 -29.83
C CYS A 13 -32.02 5.34 -29.55
N THR A 14 -31.73 5.98 -28.41
CA THR A 14 -30.36 6.14 -27.91
C THR A 14 -30.07 5.03 -26.89
N PRO A 15 -28.93 4.31 -26.98
CA PRO A 15 -28.61 3.28 -26.01
C PRO A 15 -28.24 3.94 -24.67
N LYS A 16 -29.05 3.69 -23.64
CA LYS A 16 -28.68 3.98 -22.24
C LYS A 16 -27.50 3.07 -21.88
N SER A 17 -26.32 3.66 -21.72
CA SER A 17 -25.20 3.02 -21.04
C SER A 17 -25.59 2.79 -19.57
N LEU A 18 -25.85 1.54 -19.21
CA LEU A 18 -26.00 1.13 -17.81
C LEU A 18 -24.60 0.86 -17.23
N LEU A 19 -23.90 1.93 -16.85
CA LEU A 19 -22.90 1.84 -15.79
C LEU A 19 -23.58 2.33 -14.51
N PRO A 20 -23.65 1.53 -13.43
CA PRO A 20 -24.12 2.03 -12.16
C PRO A 20 -23.17 3.11 -11.67
N SER A 21 -23.74 4.29 -11.40
CA SER A 21 -23.10 5.38 -10.67
C SER A 21 -22.63 4.88 -9.31
N GLY A 22 -21.35 4.50 -9.22
CA GLY A 22 -20.67 4.33 -7.94
C GLY A 22 -20.47 5.70 -7.35
N GLY A 23 -21.32 6.10 -6.40
CA GLY A 23 -21.24 7.41 -5.75
C GLY A 23 -19.83 7.66 -5.25
N ALA A 24 -19.12 8.58 -5.90
CA ALA A 24 -17.84 9.07 -5.43
C ALA A 24 -18.08 9.58 -4.01
N ARG A 25 -17.44 8.98 -3.00
CA ARG A 25 -17.46 9.42 -1.61
C ARG A 25 -16.38 10.49 -1.47
N PRO A 26 -16.65 11.76 -1.82
CA PRO A 26 -15.57 12.73 -2.06
C PRO A 26 -14.92 13.10 -0.73
N PHE A 27 -15.73 13.18 0.33
CA PHE A 27 -15.29 13.37 1.70
C PHE A 27 -14.37 12.25 2.19
N TRP A 28 -14.78 10.98 2.05
CA TRP A 28 -13.98 9.85 2.54
C TRP A 28 -12.68 9.69 1.73
N GLY A 29 -12.73 9.90 0.42
CA GLY A 29 -11.52 9.96 -0.41
C GLY A 29 -10.58 11.10 -0.01
N TRP A 30 -11.12 12.30 0.23
CA TRP A 30 -10.36 13.44 0.74
C TRP A 30 -9.75 13.16 2.12
N LEU A 31 -10.51 12.58 3.04
CA LEU A 31 -10.05 12.28 4.39
C LEU A 31 -8.88 11.30 4.37
N ASN A 32 -8.98 10.22 3.59
CA ASN A 32 -7.88 9.26 3.41
C ASN A 32 -6.65 9.92 2.79
N ALA A 33 -6.84 10.82 1.83
CA ALA A 33 -5.74 11.57 1.23
C ALA A 33 -5.05 12.49 2.24
N VAL A 34 -5.80 13.14 3.14
CA VAL A 34 -5.24 13.98 4.21
C VAL A 34 -4.49 13.13 5.24
N PHE A 35 -5.05 12.00 5.66
CA PHE A 35 -4.39 11.09 6.60
C PHE A 35 -3.05 10.58 6.07
N ASN A 36 -2.96 10.34 4.77
CA ASN A 36 -1.74 9.90 4.13
C ASN A 36 -0.82 11.03 3.66
N LYS A 37 -1.23 12.30 3.74
CA LYS A 37 -0.37 13.41 3.28
C LYS A 37 0.90 13.48 4.12
N VAL A 38 2.03 13.62 3.44
CA VAL A 38 3.33 13.82 4.07
C VAL A 38 3.48 15.25 4.57
N ASP A 39 3.90 15.37 5.82
CA ASP A 39 4.26 16.64 6.45
C ASP A 39 5.79 16.72 6.59
N HIS A 40 6.43 17.36 5.61
CA HIS A 40 7.89 17.51 5.60
C HIS A 40 8.40 18.40 6.73
N GLU A 41 7.60 19.35 7.21
CA GLU A 41 7.98 20.17 8.36
C GLU A 41 7.94 19.34 9.64
N ARG A 42 6.98 18.42 9.76
CA ARG A 42 6.96 17.44 10.84
C ARG A 42 8.19 16.53 10.79
N ILE A 43 8.56 16.00 9.62
CA ILE A 43 9.77 15.17 9.46
C ILE A 43 11.02 15.94 9.92
N LYS A 44 11.18 17.22 9.52
CA LYS A 44 12.30 18.04 9.99
C LYS A 44 12.30 18.26 11.52
N ALA A 45 11.12 18.42 12.11
CA ALA A 45 10.98 18.72 13.53
C ALA A 45 11.22 17.49 14.44
N VAL A 46 10.78 16.30 14.03
CA VAL A 46 10.80 15.10 14.89
C VAL A 46 11.64 13.93 14.35
N GLY A 47 12.15 14.04 13.13
CA GLY A 47 12.86 12.98 12.42
C GLY A 47 11.93 12.02 11.68
N PRO A 48 12.48 11.23 10.75
CA PRO A 48 11.71 10.36 9.86
C PRO A 48 10.96 9.26 10.63
N ASP A 49 11.64 8.54 11.53
CA ASP A 49 11.04 7.45 12.32
C ASP A 49 9.80 7.91 13.10
N ARG A 50 9.88 9.07 13.76
CA ARG A 50 8.78 9.58 14.56
C ARG A 50 7.61 10.03 13.68
N ALA A 51 7.89 10.75 12.59
CA ALA A 51 6.86 11.19 11.66
C ALA A 51 6.17 10.01 10.95
N ALA A 52 6.93 8.98 10.58
CA ALA A 52 6.40 7.75 10.00
C ALA A 52 5.55 6.96 11.00
N ALA A 53 5.98 6.84 12.26
CA ALA A 53 5.18 6.20 13.30
C ALA A 53 3.85 6.93 13.52
N GLU A 54 3.86 8.27 13.54
CA GLU A 54 2.64 9.08 13.63
C GLU A 54 1.70 8.83 12.44
N TRP A 55 2.25 8.70 11.23
CA TRP A 55 1.47 8.36 10.03
C TRP A 55 0.89 6.95 10.06
N LEU A 56 1.71 5.95 10.38
CA LEU A 56 1.28 4.57 10.43
C LEU A 56 0.16 4.39 11.46
N LEU A 57 0.33 4.93 12.67
CA LEU A 57 -0.65 4.76 13.74
C LEU A 57 -1.96 5.52 13.48
N ARG A 58 -1.91 6.74 12.93
CA ARG A 58 -3.15 7.46 12.55
C ARG A 58 -3.90 6.77 11.40
N CYS A 59 -3.19 5.98 10.59
CA CYS A 59 -3.77 5.14 9.54
C CYS A 59 -4.14 3.72 10.03
N GLY A 60 -4.09 3.45 11.33
CA GLY A 60 -4.47 2.16 11.92
C GLY A 60 -3.43 1.05 11.83
N ALA A 61 -2.22 1.36 11.32
CA ALA A 61 -1.09 0.43 11.36
C ALA A 61 -0.39 0.47 12.73
N LYS A 62 0.54 -0.46 12.93
CA LYS A 62 1.36 -0.60 14.12
C LYS A 62 2.83 -0.52 13.75
N VAL A 63 3.64 -0.08 14.71
CA VAL A 63 5.11 -0.09 14.56
C VAL A 63 5.78 -0.79 15.73
N ARG A 64 6.90 -1.44 15.47
CA ARG A 64 7.80 -1.98 16.48
C ARG A 64 9.14 -1.28 16.35
N PHE A 65 9.67 -0.77 17.46
CA PHE A 65 10.97 -0.09 17.47
C PHE A 65 12.10 -1.09 17.78
N GLN A 66 13.32 -0.80 17.35
CA GLN A 66 14.51 -1.60 17.69
C GLN A 66 14.65 -1.76 19.21
N GLY A 67 14.91 -2.99 19.65
CA GLY A 67 15.03 -3.34 21.08
C GLY A 67 13.69 -3.46 21.82
N PHE A 68 12.55 -3.30 21.12
CA PHE A 68 11.22 -3.52 21.68
C PHE A 68 10.61 -4.79 21.11
N GLU A 69 10.06 -5.64 22.00
CA GLU A 69 9.28 -6.80 21.59
C GLU A 69 7.84 -6.43 21.24
N ARG A 70 7.30 -5.38 21.89
CA ARG A 70 5.89 -4.98 21.76
C ARG A 70 5.64 -4.07 20.55
N TRP A 71 4.54 -4.34 19.85
CA TRP A 71 3.97 -3.46 18.82
C TRP A 71 3.24 -2.26 19.42
N GLN A 72 3.62 -1.07 18.99
CA GLN A 72 2.95 0.19 19.29
C GLN A 72 1.80 0.40 18.32
N HIS A 73 0.61 0.61 18.89
CA HIS A 73 -0.65 0.75 18.15
C HIS A 73 -1.51 1.90 18.70
N ASP A 74 -1.16 2.47 19.85
CA ASP A 74 -1.80 3.66 20.39
C ASP A 74 -0.98 4.90 20.02
N TYR A 75 -1.58 5.77 19.21
CA TYR A 75 -0.96 7.02 18.77
C TYR A 75 -0.55 7.91 19.95
N ASN A 76 -1.39 7.97 20.99
CA ASN A 76 -1.12 8.81 22.17
C ASN A 76 -0.05 8.19 23.08
N GLY A 77 0.20 6.89 22.93
CA GLY A 77 1.23 6.13 23.62
C GLY A 77 2.59 6.12 22.92
N LEU A 78 2.76 6.84 21.80
CA LEU A 78 4.04 6.88 21.10
C LEU A 78 5.17 7.40 22.01
N PRO A 79 6.29 6.68 22.12
CA PRO A 79 7.31 6.98 23.10
C PRO A 79 7.91 8.36 22.87
N THR A 80 8.02 9.13 23.94
CA THR A 80 8.70 10.42 23.97
C THR A 80 10.15 10.22 24.41
N GLY A 81 11.02 11.14 24.01
CA GLY A 81 12.44 11.05 24.33
C GLY A 81 13.30 11.88 23.37
N PRO A 82 14.64 11.72 23.45
CA PRO A 82 15.56 12.38 22.54
C PRO A 82 15.20 12.11 21.07
N LEU A 83 15.38 13.13 20.24
CA LEU A 83 15.17 13.02 18.79
C LEU A 83 16.03 11.89 18.22
N GLY A 84 15.43 11.09 17.32
CA GLY A 84 16.09 9.98 16.65
C GLY A 84 16.39 8.76 17.53
N ARG A 85 15.99 8.74 18.82
CA ARG A 85 16.26 7.60 19.70
C ARG A 85 15.56 6.31 19.26
N TYR A 86 14.31 6.40 18.81
CA TYR A 86 13.49 5.25 18.49
C TYR A 86 13.48 5.02 16.98
N LYS A 87 13.97 3.85 16.57
CA LYS A 87 14.11 3.45 15.16
C LYS A 87 13.10 2.39 14.81
N ILE A 88 12.28 2.61 13.77
CA ILE A 88 11.27 1.62 13.35
C ILE A 88 12.00 0.40 12.80
N GLN A 89 11.69 -0.77 13.33
CA GLN A 89 12.20 -2.06 12.88
C GLN A 89 11.11 -2.90 12.19
N GLY A 90 9.87 -2.83 12.69
CA GLY A 90 8.74 -3.55 12.13
C GLY A 90 7.56 -2.64 11.85
N ILE A 91 6.85 -2.90 10.75
CA ILE A 91 5.60 -2.24 10.35
C ILE A 91 4.54 -3.32 10.15
N ASP A 92 3.41 -3.20 10.84
CA ASP A 92 2.23 -4.06 10.67
C ASP A 92 1.05 -3.19 10.26
N ALA A 93 0.78 -3.16 8.96
CA ALA A 93 -0.35 -2.49 8.35
C ALA A 93 -1.48 -3.49 8.06
N THR A 94 -1.91 -4.21 9.09
CA THR A 94 -3.14 -5.00 9.04
C THR A 94 -4.37 -4.08 9.12
N GLU A 95 -5.28 -4.19 8.15
CA GLU A 95 -6.55 -3.43 8.08
C GLU A 95 -6.34 -1.91 8.14
N SER A 96 -5.23 -1.46 7.56
CA SER A 96 -4.81 -0.06 7.58
C SER A 96 -5.34 0.70 6.36
N CYS A 97 -5.53 2.01 6.53
CA CYS A 97 -5.86 2.93 5.44
C CYS A 97 -4.64 3.59 4.79
N ILE A 98 -3.43 3.04 4.98
CA ILE A 98 -2.24 3.54 4.26
C ILE A 98 -2.41 3.38 2.74
N MET A 99 -1.90 4.34 1.99
CA MET A 99 -1.95 4.35 0.52
C MET A 99 -0.73 5.09 -0.05
N TYR A 100 -0.53 4.99 -1.36
CA TYR A 100 0.61 5.55 -2.10
C TYR A 100 1.08 6.93 -1.61
N ARG A 101 0.15 7.87 -1.38
CA ARG A 101 0.45 9.24 -0.95
C ARG A 101 1.26 9.35 0.34
N GLY A 102 1.18 8.36 1.22
CA GLY A 102 1.89 8.34 2.50
C GLY A 102 3.24 7.66 2.46
N PHE A 103 3.56 6.95 1.37
CA PHE A 103 4.77 6.12 1.31
C PHE A 103 6.07 6.95 1.31
N ASP A 104 6.01 8.25 1.02
CA ASP A 104 7.19 9.13 1.18
C ASP A 104 7.61 9.30 2.66
N HIS A 105 6.77 8.96 3.65
CA HIS A 105 7.22 8.88 5.04
C HIS A 105 8.20 7.72 5.29
N LEU A 106 8.30 6.75 4.37
CA LEU A 106 9.25 5.65 4.49
C LEU A 106 10.68 6.09 4.14
N ASP A 107 10.84 7.26 3.52
CA ASP A 107 12.16 7.80 3.23
C ASP A 107 12.91 8.14 4.52
N GLY A 108 14.18 7.71 4.59
CA GLY A 108 15.02 7.93 5.77
C GLY A 108 14.73 6.96 6.93
N LEU A 109 13.89 5.95 6.74
CA LEU A 109 13.79 4.83 7.66
C LEU A 109 14.88 3.79 7.35
N GLU A 110 15.98 3.85 8.10
CA GLU A 110 17.21 3.08 7.83
C GLU A 110 17.22 1.67 8.44
N HIS A 111 16.23 1.32 9.26
CA HIS A 111 16.26 0.13 10.11
C HIS A 111 15.04 -0.78 9.98
N VAL A 112 14.19 -0.56 8.98
CA VAL A 112 12.96 -1.35 8.80
C VAL A 112 13.32 -2.71 8.22
N GLU A 113 13.13 -3.76 8.99
CA GLU A 113 13.46 -5.14 8.62
C GLU A 113 12.21 -5.97 8.27
N GLU A 114 11.04 -5.61 8.80
CA GLU A 114 9.79 -6.35 8.65
C GLU A 114 8.63 -5.43 8.25
N VAL A 115 7.93 -5.77 7.17
CA VAL A 115 6.70 -5.08 6.74
C VAL A 115 5.60 -6.09 6.47
N LYS A 116 4.42 -5.86 7.05
CA LYS A 116 3.20 -6.63 6.81
C LYS A 116 2.11 -5.75 6.22
N LEU A 117 1.60 -6.12 5.06
CA LEU A 117 0.48 -5.48 4.38
C LEU A 117 -0.66 -6.49 4.30
N ILE A 118 -1.60 -6.42 5.26
CA ILE A 118 -2.63 -7.45 5.41
C ILE A 118 -4.01 -6.79 5.37
N ARG A 119 -4.91 -7.21 4.48
CA ARG A 119 -6.26 -6.64 4.33
C ARG A 119 -6.26 -5.10 4.20
N SER A 120 -5.19 -4.52 3.66
CA SER A 120 -5.06 -3.07 3.45
C SER A 120 -5.56 -2.71 2.06
N ILE A 121 -6.84 -2.33 1.98
CA ILE A 121 -7.59 -2.20 0.72
C ILE A 121 -7.11 -1.09 -0.22
N TYR A 122 -6.31 -0.14 0.26
CA TYR A 122 -5.76 0.95 -0.56
C TYR A 122 -4.33 0.68 -1.05
N ILE A 123 -3.77 -0.50 -0.74
CA ILE A 123 -2.51 -0.96 -1.32
C ILE A 123 -2.76 -1.44 -2.75
N GLU A 124 -1.99 -0.88 -3.67
CA GLU A 124 -2.01 -1.14 -5.12
C GLU A 124 -0.57 -1.24 -5.65
N ASP A 125 -0.39 -1.61 -6.91
CA ASP A 125 0.93 -1.78 -7.52
C ASP A 125 1.86 -0.56 -7.35
N ALA A 126 1.31 0.65 -7.46
CA ALA A 126 2.08 1.88 -7.28
C ALA A 126 2.67 2.00 -5.87
N CYS A 127 2.00 1.45 -4.84
CA CYS A 127 2.51 1.42 -3.48
C CYS A 127 3.74 0.50 -3.39
N LEU A 128 3.67 -0.69 -4.01
CA LEU A 128 4.79 -1.65 -4.02
C LEU A 128 5.96 -1.12 -4.85
N GLU A 129 5.71 -0.50 -6.00
CA GLU A 129 6.72 0.19 -6.79
C GLU A 129 7.42 1.31 -6.01
N ARG A 130 6.67 2.10 -5.24
CA ARG A 130 7.23 3.17 -4.42
C ARG A 130 8.07 2.62 -3.28
N LEU A 131 7.57 1.60 -2.57
CA LEU A 131 8.27 0.92 -1.50
C LEU A 131 9.58 0.32 -2.00
N SER A 132 9.57 -0.34 -3.16
CA SER A 132 10.76 -0.99 -3.71
C SER A 132 11.82 0.00 -4.20
N LYS A 133 11.41 1.23 -4.58
CA LYS A 133 12.32 2.32 -4.96
C LYS A 133 12.89 3.11 -3.77
N THR A 134 12.40 2.91 -2.55
CA THR A 134 12.93 3.56 -1.36
C THR A 134 14.32 3.00 -1.02
N GLN A 135 15.38 3.80 -1.23
CA GLN A 135 16.77 3.35 -1.05
C GLN A 135 17.05 2.73 0.32
N SER A 136 16.56 3.36 1.40
CA SER A 136 16.79 2.84 2.75
C SER A 136 16.14 1.47 2.97
N LEU A 137 15.00 1.19 2.33
CA LEU A 137 14.34 -0.12 2.38
C LEU A 137 15.03 -1.18 1.52
N GLN A 138 15.62 -0.79 0.38
CA GLN A 138 16.46 -1.71 -0.40
C GLN A 138 17.66 -2.23 0.41
N GLU A 139 18.11 -1.46 1.40
CA GLU A 139 19.23 -1.81 2.28
C GLU A 139 18.78 -2.54 3.54
N SER A 140 17.63 -2.19 4.12
CA SER A 140 17.20 -2.65 5.45
C SER A 140 16.12 -3.74 5.46
N LEU A 141 15.24 -3.79 4.46
CA LEU A 141 14.09 -4.70 4.50
C LEU A 141 14.53 -6.16 4.31
N ARG A 142 14.01 -7.07 5.14
CA ARG A 142 14.32 -8.52 5.13
C ARG A 142 13.08 -9.38 4.94
N ARG A 143 11.95 -8.99 5.53
CA ARG A 143 10.71 -9.76 5.50
C ARG A 143 9.55 -8.90 5.03
N LEU A 144 8.81 -9.37 4.02
CA LEU A 144 7.63 -8.72 3.50
C LEU A 144 6.48 -9.73 3.41
N GLU A 145 5.33 -9.38 3.96
CA GLU A 145 4.10 -10.16 3.86
C GLU A 145 3.03 -9.31 3.17
N ILE A 146 2.38 -9.86 2.13
CA ILE A 146 1.28 -9.23 1.40
C ILE A 146 0.11 -10.19 1.34
N VAL A 147 -0.96 -9.88 2.07
CA VAL A 147 -2.10 -10.78 2.28
C VAL A 147 -3.42 -10.05 2.06
N SER A 148 -4.30 -10.59 1.23
CA SER A 148 -5.65 -10.02 0.99
C SER A 148 -5.63 -8.55 0.54
N CYS A 149 -4.60 -8.15 -0.22
CA CYS A 149 -4.48 -6.82 -0.83
C CYS A 149 -5.03 -6.87 -2.26
N GLY A 150 -6.36 -6.78 -2.42
CA GLY A 150 -7.06 -7.09 -3.68
C GLY A 150 -6.72 -6.24 -4.92
N ASN A 151 -6.04 -5.10 -4.76
CA ASN A 151 -5.61 -4.27 -5.90
C ASN A 151 -4.14 -4.50 -6.30
N VAL A 152 -3.45 -5.46 -5.66
CA VAL A 152 -2.10 -5.87 -6.04
C VAL A 152 -2.17 -6.89 -7.16
N THR A 153 -1.35 -6.67 -8.19
CA THR A 153 -1.23 -7.56 -9.35
C THR A 153 0.20 -8.06 -9.53
N ASP A 154 0.41 -8.91 -10.54
CA ASP A 154 1.72 -9.36 -11.01
C ASP A 154 2.72 -8.19 -11.17
N LYS A 155 2.25 -7.03 -11.67
CA LYS A 155 3.10 -5.84 -11.89
C LYS A 155 3.70 -5.30 -10.58
N GLY A 156 2.88 -5.15 -9.54
CA GLY A 156 3.34 -4.65 -8.25
C GLY A 156 4.31 -5.60 -7.57
N LEU A 157 4.06 -6.91 -7.68
CA LEU A 157 4.94 -7.94 -7.14
C LEU A 157 6.29 -7.97 -7.85
N ILE A 158 6.31 -7.89 -9.19
CA ILE A 158 7.56 -7.85 -9.97
C ILE A 158 8.41 -6.63 -9.60
N ALA A 159 7.80 -5.50 -9.22
CA ALA A 159 8.53 -4.31 -8.79
C ALA A 159 9.38 -4.53 -7.52
N LEU A 160 9.10 -5.56 -6.72
CA LEU A 160 9.83 -5.88 -5.49
C LEU A 160 11.28 -6.33 -5.74
N HIS A 161 11.67 -6.64 -6.99
CA HIS A 161 13.04 -7.04 -7.35
C HIS A 161 14.12 -6.02 -6.96
N HIS A 162 13.77 -4.75 -6.73
CA HIS A 162 14.72 -3.74 -6.23
C HIS A 162 15.13 -3.94 -4.77
N LEU A 163 14.36 -4.72 -3.98
CA LEU A 163 14.63 -5.02 -2.57
C LEU A 163 15.68 -6.12 -2.45
N ARG A 164 16.92 -5.78 -2.85
CA ARG A 164 18.06 -6.71 -2.99
C ARG A 164 18.43 -7.53 -1.76
N ASN A 165 18.04 -7.07 -0.57
CA ASN A 165 18.30 -7.76 0.69
C ASN A 165 17.05 -8.45 1.27
N LEU A 166 15.94 -8.52 0.52
CA LEU A 166 14.76 -9.24 0.96
C LEU A 166 15.08 -10.74 1.03
N GLU A 167 14.82 -11.35 2.18
CA GLU A 167 15.11 -12.75 2.48
C GLU A 167 13.85 -13.60 2.49
N TYR A 168 12.70 -13.00 2.83
CA TYR A 168 11.42 -13.70 2.94
C TYR A 168 10.28 -12.87 2.35
N LEU A 169 9.51 -13.48 1.45
CA LEU A 169 8.30 -12.93 0.86
C LEU A 169 7.13 -13.90 1.00
N PHE A 170 6.11 -13.50 1.76
CA PHE A 170 4.85 -14.26 1.87
C PHE A 170 3.74 -13.57 1.09
N LEU A 171 3.08 -14.32 0.20
CA LEU A 171 1.99 -13.84 -0.64
C LEU A 171 0.77 -14.75 -0.45
N SER A 172 -0.37 -14.17 -0.07
CA SER A 172 -1.59 -14.93 0.14
C SER A 172 -2.84 -14.15 -0.25
N ASP A 173 -3.85 -14.82 -0.80
CA ASP A 173 -5.14 -14.23 -1.17
C ASP A 173 -5.01 -12.94 -2.00
N LEU A 174 -4.29 -13.00 -3.12
CA LEU A 174 -4.09 -11.86 -4.03
C LEU A 174 -4.81 -12.14 -5.37
N PRO A 175 -6.13 -11.83 -5.49
CA PRO A 175 -6.92 -12.16 -6.68
C PRO A 175 -6.47 -11.46 -7.97
N GLY A 176 -5.70 -10.38 -7.86
CA GLY A 176 -5.11 -9.67 -9.00
C GLY A 176 -3.84 -10.32 -9.56
N VAL A 177 -3.30 -11.36 -8.91
CA VAL A 177 -2.11 -12.10 -9.35
C VAL A 177 -2.56 -13.29 -10.18
N SER A 178 -2.39 -13.16 -11.49
CA SER A 178 -2.91 -14.09 -12.49
C SER A 178 -1.85 -15.02 -13.07
N GLU A 179 -0.59 -14.58 -13.11
CA GLU A 179 0.53 -15.31 -13.70
C GLU A 179 1.52 -15.74 -12.61
N LYS A 180 1.03 -16.54 -11.64
CA LYS A 180 1.74 -16.88 -10.39
C LYS A 180 3.18 -17.37 -10.65
N GLU A 181 3.35 -18.37 -11.51
CA GLU A 181 4.64 -18.99 -11.82
C GLU A 181 5.58 -17.98 -12.50
N THR A 182 5.10 -17.29 -13.54
CA THR A 182 5.90 -16.27 -14.26
C THR A 182 6.34 -15.13 -13.35
N THR A 183 5.46 -14.68 -12.46
CA THR A 183 5.75 -13.62 -11.49
C THR A 183 6.83 -14.06 -10.51
N VAL A 184 6.73 -15.28 -9.99
CA VAL A 184 7.74 -15.88 -9.09
C VAL A 184 9.08 -16.03 -9.79
N ASP A 185 9.10 -16.58 -11.00
CA ASP A 185 10.32 -16.77 -11.80
C ASP A 185 11.05 -15.45 -12.04
N ARG A 186 10.32 -14.36 -12.33
CA ARG A 186 10.89 -13.03 -12.53
C ARG A 186 11.52 -12.46 -11.26
N ILE A 187 10.86 -12.63 -10.12
CA ILE A 187 11.37 -12.18 -8.83
C ILE A 187 12.61 -13.00 -8.46
N GLN A 188 12.55 -14.32 -8.55
CA GLN A 188 13.66 -15.23 -8.22
C GLN A 188 14.87 -15.05 -9.15
N THR A 189 14.65 -14.74 -10.43
CA THR A 189 15.76 -14.39 -11.35
C THR A 189 16.57 -13.20 -10.84
N SER A 190 15.89 -12.23 -10.22
CA SER A 190 16.54 -11.03 -9.68
C SER A 190 17.05 -11.22 -8.25
N LEU A 191 16.36 -12.05 -7.46
CA LEU A 191 16.61 -12.30 -6.05
C LEU A 191 16.70 -13.83 -5.80
N PRO A 192 17.81 -14.48 -6.22
CA PRO A 192 17.90 -15.95 -6.25
C PRO A 192 17.91 -16.62 -4.87
N GLN A 193 18.14 -15.85 -3.80
CA GLN A 193 18.15 -16.35 -2.41
C GLN A 193 16.86 -16.04 -1.65
N LEU A 194 15.90 -15.34 -2.29
CA LEU A 194 14.63 -14.98 -1.65
C LEU A 194 13.76 -16.23 -1.45
N ASP A 195 13.38 -16.49 -0.20
CA ASP A 195 12.37 -17.49 0.12
C ASP A 195 10.97 -16.92 -0.17
N ILE A 196 10.29 -17.48 -1.17
CA ILE A 196 8.94 -17.06 -1.57
C ILE A 196 7.96 -18.15 -1.19
N VAL A 197 7.01 -17.80 -0.32
CA VAL A 197 5.92 -18.68 0.09
C VAL A 197 4.60 -18.15 -0.48
N LEU A 198 3.91 -19.00 -1.22
CA LEU A 198 2.65 -18.69 -1.89
C LEU A 198 1.51 -19.48 -1.26
N ASP A 199 0.49 -18.77 -0.80
CA ASP A 199 -0.82 -19.31 -0.43
C ASP A 199 -1.91 -18.55 -1.20
N LEU A 200 -1.77 -18.59 -2.52
CA LEU A 200 -2.70 -18.01 -3.47
C LEU A 200 -3.67 -19.11 -3.87
N GLY A 201 -4.87 -19.11 -3.28
CA GLY A 201 -5.97 -20.01 -3.64
C GLY A 201 -6.40 -19.92 -5.11
#